data_AF-A0A0G0SA49-F1
#
_entry.id   AF-A0A0G0SA49-F1
#
_cell.length_a   1.000
_cell.length_b   1.000
_cell.length_c   1.000
_cell.angle_alpha   90.00
_cell.angle_beta   90.00
_cell.angle_gamma   90.00
#
_symmetry.space_group_name_H-M   'P 1'
#
loop_
_entity.id
_entity.type
_entity.pdbx_description
1 polymer ?
#
loop_
_entity_poly.entity_id
_entity_poly.type
_entity_poly.pdbx_seq_one_letter_code
_entity_poly.pdbx_strand_id
1 'polypeptide(L)' 'RYASPIHKSGRGAGGHCFIKDFAAFKKMYQSLTLDQKGISVLKAIEDKNIDLLLSSHKDLDLLSGVYGDDILKK' A
#
# COMPACT_ATOMS: atom_id res chain seq x y z
N ARG A 1 -28.98 12.38 7.25
CA ARG A 1 -27.88 12.12 8.23
C ARG A 1 -26.92 11.10 7.60
N TYR A 2 -25.75 11.51 7.13
CA TYR A 2 -24.70 10.65 6.55
C TYR A 2 -23.46 10.61 7.46
N ALA A 3 -23.66 10.55 8.79
CA ALA A 3 -22.59 10.65 9.78
C ALA A 3 -22.32 9.33 10.52
N SER A 4 -22.76 8.21 9.96
CA SER A 4 -22.50 6.87 10.50
C SER A 4 -21.64 6.10 9.52
N PRO A 5 -20.33 6.39 9.41
CA PRO A 5 -19.45 5.53 8.64
C PRO A 5 -19.55 4.13 9.24
N ILE A 6 -19.90 3.16 8.39
CA ILE A 6 -19.86 1.74 8.75
C ILE A 6 -18.39 1.43 8.99
N HIS A 7 -17.95 1.50 10.24
CA HIS A 7 -16.60 1.09 10.64
C HIS A 7 -16.51 -0.42 10.46
N LYS A 8 -16.19 -0.86 9.24
CA LYS A 8 -15.78 -2.24 8.94
C LYS A 8 -14.39 -2.51 9.54
N SER A 9 -14.20 -2.34 10.85
CA SER A 9 -13.01 -2.76 11.64
C SER A 9 -11.62 -2.58 11.00
N GLY A 10 -11.47 -1.64 10.06
CA GLY A 10 -10.43 -1.63 9.04
C GLY A 10 -9.97 -0.22 8.70
N ARG A 11 -9.23 -0.07 7.61
CA ARG A 11 -8.42 1.12 7.23
C ARG A 11 -9.20 2.40 6.85
N GLY A 12 -10.50 2.46 7.16
CA GLY A 12 -11.39 3.54 6.71
C GLY A 12 -11.56 3.59 5.19
N ALA A 13 -12.26 4.61 4.68
CA ALA A 13 -12.54 4.76 3.25
C ALA A 13 -11.28 4.92 2.38
N GLY A 14 -10.16 5.37 2.96
CA GLY A 14 -8.89 5.56 2.25
C GLY A 14 -8.01 4.30 2.15
N GLY A 15 -8.29 3.25 2.91
CA GLY A 15 -7.42 2.08 2.99
C GLY A 15 -7.20 1.33 1.68
N HIS A 16 -8.26 1.17 0.89
CA HIS A 16 -8.21 0.49 -0.40
C HIS A 16 -7.47 1.29 -1.47
N CYS A 17 -7.59 2.62 -1.45
CA CYS A 17 -6.95 3.48 -2.44
C CYS A 17 -5.49 3.75 -2.10
N PHE A 18 -5.16 3.87 -0.81
CA PHE A 18 -3.83 4.26 -0.36
C PHE A 18 -2.71 3.37 -0.93
N ILE A 19 -2.85 2.04 -0.88
CA ILE A 19 -1.84 1.11 -1.42
C ILE A 19 -1.62 1.27 -2.92
N LYS A 20 -2.70 1.55 -3.68
CA LYS A 20 -2.65 1.76 -5.13
C LYS A 20 -2.02 3.11 -5.47
N ASP A 21 -2.47 4.16 -4.81
CA ASP A 21 -1.99 5.52 -5.01
C ASP A 21 -0.52 5.64 -4.60
N PHE A 22 -0.12 4.96 -3.52
CA PHE A 22 1.27 4.94 -3.09
C PHE A 22 2.19 4.20 -4.07
N ALA A 23 1.76 3.04 -4.58
CA ALA A 23 2.51 2.31 -5.61
C ALA A 23 2.65 3.14 -6.90
N ALA A 24 1.57 3.81 -7.33
CA ALA A 24 1.61 4.73 -8.46
C ALA A 24 2.54 5.93 -8.22
N PHE A 25 2.47 6.53 -7.04
CA PHE A 25 3.32 7.64 -6.62
C PHE A 25 4.80 7.25 -6.62
N LYS A 26 5.16 6.11 -6.01
CA LYS A 26 6.54 5.60 -6.00
C LYS A 26 7.07 5.41 -7.43
N LYS A 27 6.28 4.79 -8.31
CA LYS A 27 6.65 4.58 -9.72
C LYS A 27 6.85 5.90 -10.46
N MET A 28 5.93 6.85 -10.26
CA MET A 28 6.03 8.20 -10.83
C MET A 28 7.29 8.92 -10.33
N TYR A 29 7.53 8.92 -9.02
CA TYR A 29 8.69 9.54 -8.39
C TYR A 29 10.00 8.97 -8.94
N GLN A 30 10.11 7.64 -9.05
CA GLN A 30 11.26 6.97 -9.63
C GLN A 30 11.48 7.33 -11.11
N SER A 31 10.40 7.58 -11.87
CA SER A 31 10.51 7.94 -13.29
C SER A 31 10.89 9.40 -13.54
N LEU A 32 10.55 10.29 -12.60
CA LEU A 32 10.74 11.74 -12.75
C LEU A 32 11.98 12.27 -12.02
N THR A 33 12.53 11.50 -11.08
CA THR A 33 13.64 11.93 -10.23
C THR A 33 14.80 10.95 -10.29
N LEU A 34 16.01 11.46 -10.10
CA LEU A 34 17.22 10.65 -9.91
C LEU A 34 17.60 10.52 -8.43
N ASP A 35 16.71 10.93 -7.51
CA ASP A 35 16.96 10.91 -6.06
C ASP A 35 16.86 9.49 -5.49
N GLN A 36 18.00 8.80 -5.45
CA GLN A 36 18.11 7.45 -4.90
C GLN A 36 17.74 7.38 -3.42
N LYS A 37 17.97 8.44 -2.63
CA LYS A 37 17.62 8.44 -1.21
C LYS A 37 16.11 8.54 -1.05
N GLY A 38 15.46 9.44 -1.79
CA GLY A 38 14.00 9.54 -1.85
C GLY A 38 13.35 8.22 -2.27
N ILE A 39 13.83 7.60 -3.35
CA ILE A 39 13.34 6.30 -3.82
C ILE A 39 13.48 5.21 -2.73
N SER A 40 14.61 5.20 -2.03
CA SER A 40 14.88 4.24 -0.95
C SER A 40 13.91 4.40 0.22
N VAL A 41 13.57 5.64 0.60
CA VAL A 41 12.57 5.91 1.64
C VAL A 41 11.19 5.40 1.22
N LEU A 42 10.76 5.69 -0.02
CA LEU A 42 9.47 5.23 -0.51
C LEU A 42 9.39 3.70 -0.57
N LYS A 43 10.49 3.05 -0.97
CA LYS A 43 10.61 1.59 -0.93
C LYS A 43 10.51 1.04 0.49
N ALA A 44 11.17 1.65 1.47
CA ALA A 44 11.12 1.18 2.86
C ALA A 44 9.71 1.30 3.47
N ILE A 45 8.99 2.38 3.14
CA ILE A 45 7.57 2.56 3.56
C ILE A 45 6.69 1.48 2.93
N GLU A 46 6.86 1.22 1.63
CA GLU A 46 6.15 0.15 0.93
C GLU A 46 6.42 -1.23 1.56
N ASP A 47 7.70 -1.57 1.74
CA ASP A 47 8.12 -2.84 2.33
C ASP A 47 7.53 -3.01 3.74
N LYS A 48 7.49 -1.94 4.55
CA LYS A 48 6.89 -2.01 5.89
C LYS A 48 5.37 -2.18 5.85
N ASN A 49 4.67 -1.52 4.92
CA ASN A 49 3.23 -1.70 4.78
C ASN A 49 2.89 -3.13 4.35
N ILE A 50 3.66 -3.71 3.42
CA ILE A 50 3.53 -5.11 2.99
C ILE A 50 3.72 -6.06 4.19
N ASP A 51 4.78 -5.89 4.96
CA ASP A 51 5.04 -6.67 6.18
C ASP A 51 3.87 -6.61 7.18
N LEU A 52 3.34 -5.41 7.43
CA LEU A 52 2.19 -5.24 8.33
C LEU A 52 0.93 -5.91 7.81
N LEU A 53 0.68 -5.86 6.50
CA LEU A 53 -0.47 -6.48 5.86
C LEU A 53 -0.40 -8.01 5.90
N LEU A 54 0.75 -8.58 5.55
CA LEU A 54 1.00 -10.02 5.58
C LEU A 54 0.91 -10.56 7.02
N SER A 55 1.64 -9.94 7.96
CA SER A 55 1.63 -10.39 9.36
C SER A 55 0.26 -10.26 10.04
N SER A 56 -0.53 -9.25 9.67
CA SER A 56 -1.88 -9.08 10.22
C SER A 56 -3.00 -9.80 9.44
N HIS A 57 -2.66 -10.48 8.34
CA HIS A 57 -3.62 -11.18 7.46
C HIS A 57 -4.76 -10.26 6.98
N LYS A 58 -4.43 -8.99 6.70
CA LYS A 58 -5.40 -7.99 6.25
C LYS A 58 -5.19 -7.68 4.77
N ASP A 59 -6.30 -7.48 4.05
CA ASP A 59 -6.31 -6.90 2.70
C ASP A 59 -5.35 -7.61 1.71
N LEU A 60 -5.24 -8.94 1.81
CA LEU A 60 -4.33 -9.75 0.99
C LEU A 60 -4.69 -9.70 -0.50
N ASP A 61 -5.98 -9.58 -0.81
CA ASP A 61 -6.52 -9.38 -2.15
C ASP A 61 -6.04 -8.06 -2.78
N LEU A 62 -5.93 -7.01 -1.97
CA LEU A 62 -5.35 -5.75 -2.43
C LEU A 62 -3.86 -5.86 -2.66
N LEU A 63 -3.18 -6.62 -1.81
CA LEU A 63 -1.74 -6.81 -1.89
C LEU A 63 -1.36 -7.56 -3.16
N SER A 64 -2.04 -8.67 -3.46
CA SER A 64 -1.86 -9.41 -4.71
C SER A 64 -2.31 -8.60 -5.93
N GLY A 65 -3.40 -7.83 -5.81
CA GLY A 65 -3.90 -6.98 -6.88
C GLY A 65 -2.93 -5.85 -7.29
N VAL A 66 -2.07 -5.38 -6.37
CA VAL A 66 -1.09 -4.31 -6.64
C VAL A 66 0.30 -4.87 -6.98
N TYR A 67 0.75 -5.90 -6.27
CA TYR A 67 2.13 -6.40 -6.36
C TYR A 67 2.26 -7.77 -7.04
N GLY A 68 1.16 -8.41 -7.42
CA GLY A 68 1.11 -9.76 -7.96
C GLY A 68 1.08 -10.84 -6.88
N ASP A 69 0.67 -12.06 -7.23
CA ASP A 69 0.46 -13.16 -6.26
C ASP A 69 1.74 -13.63 -5.55
N ASP A 70 2.92 -13.39 -6.14
CA ASP A 70 4.20 -13.80 -5.54
C ASP A 70 4.49 -13.09 -4.22
N ILE A 71 3.88 -11.92 -3.99
CA ILE A 71 4.03 -11.18 -2.74
C ILE A 71 3.42 -11.91 -1.53
N LEU A 72 2.47 -12.82 -1.76
CA LEU A 72 1.80 -13.60 -0.71
C LEU A 72 2.63 -14.80 -0.24
N LYS A 73 3.74 -15.11 -0.94
CA LYS A 73 4.65 -16.22 -0.63
C LYS A 73 5.87 -15.78 0.20
N LYS A 74 5.94 -14.49 0.55
CA LYS A 74 6.99 -13.90 1.40
C LYS A 74 6.74 -14.19 2.87
#